data_AF-A0A3L7B4B4-F1
#
_entry.id   AF-A0A3L7B4B4-F1
#
_cell.length_a   1.000
_cell.length_b   1.000
_cell.length_c   1.000
_cell.angle_alpha   90.00
_cell.angle_beta   90.00
_cell.angle_gamma   90.00
#
_symmetry.space_group_name_H-M   'P 1'
#
loop_
_entity.id
_entity.type
_entity.pdbx_description
1 polymer ?
#
loop_
_entity_poly.entity_id
_entity_poly.type
_entity_poly.pdbx_seq_one_letter_code
_entity_poly.pdbx_strand_id
1 'polypeptide(L)'
;YATATPAAWSSVRVLLLHGDHSGGASAGTVAGESARRAGQARAGQGALARLAAESGASLQVVDTPAAAPMEDQPALTPEQVESALRYGWRLAEQAADAGVQLLVLAACGAGTEAAAAAVLAATAGAEPPAVLGRVITNSGEIDDAAWMIRCAAVRDALHRTRRSPRGAKDVLAELGGGDVAVATGVLLGATARRMPVLLDGPVGLAAGMVSRDLAGQARHWCLLADHGGHPAVRLAADVLGLTPLLDLRLDLGEGANALVALPLLRSVLSLAAALPVHPSLAGDGEPGQGTEEPEDTEPEDTEPDYTEPEPAGPGPATTGADEQPATGWRAG
;
A
#
# COMPACT_ATOMS: atom_id res chain seq x y z
N TYR A 1 -13.92 -2.33 16.38
CA TYR A 1 -15.24 -2.97 16.50
C TYR A 1 -15.75 -3.20 15.09
N ALA A 2 -16.17 -4.40 14.73
CA ALA A 2 -16.83 -4.61 13.43
C ALA A 2 -18.26 -4.05 13.56
N THR A 3 -18.62 -3.12 12.70
CA THR A 3 -19.96 -2.51 12.68
C THR A 3 -20.73 -3.09 11.49
N ALA A 4 -22.01 -3.39 11.68
CA ALA A 4 -22.87 -3.86 10.59
C ALA A 4 -23.07 -2.78 9.51
N THR A 5 -22.95 -1.51 9.90
CA THR A 5 -22.98 -0.35 9.01
C THR A 5 -21.59 0.28 8.97
N PRO A 6 -20.93 0.35 7.81
CA PRO A 6 -19.67 1.07 7.68
C PRO A 6 -19.90 2.57 7.96
N ALA A 7 -18.88 3.25 8.48
CA ALA A 7 -18.91 4.70 8.66
C ALA A 7 -17.70 5.30 7.95
N ALA A 8 -17.91 6.44 7.27
CA ALA A 8 -16.81 7.16 6.66
C ALA A 8 -15.82 7.63 7.73
N TRP A 9 -14.52 7.46 7.45
CA TRP A 9 -13.47 7.84 8.39
C TRP A 9 -13.36 9.36 8.49
N SER A 10 -13.85 9.95 9.59
CA SER A 10 -13.70 11.36 9.91
C SER A 10 -12.34 11.69 10.53
N SER A 11 -11.69 10.73 11.19
CA SER A 11 -10.38 10.91 11.82
C SER A 11 -9.33 9.99 11.20
N VAL A 12 -8.37 10.58 10.49
CA VAL A 12 -7.25 9.88 9.83
C VAL A 12 -5.93 10.47 10.29
N ARG A 13 -4.94 9.61 10.52
CA ARG A 13 -3.58 10.03 10.89
C ARG A 13 -2.54 9.39 9.98
N VAL A 14 -1.75 10.24 9.33
CA VAL A 14 -0.56 9.88 8.59
C VAL A 14 0.62 9.84 9.56
N LEU A 15 1.31 8.71 9.59
CA LEU A 15 2.59 8.57 10.29
C LEU A 15 3.70 8.59 9.23
N LEU A 16 4.41 9.71 9.13
CA LEU A 16 5.59 9.84 8.27
C LEU A 16 6.83 9.39 9.06
N LEU A 17 7.29 8.18 8.77
CA LEU A 17 8.49 7.62 9.37
C LEU A 17 9.73 8.22 8.72
N HIS A 18 10.56 8.87 9.52
CA HIS A 18 11.80 9.48 9.09
C HIS A 18 12.99 8.70 9.66
N GLY A 19 13.77 8.07 8.79
CA GLY A 19 14.93 7.27 9.18
C GLY A 19 15.90 7.10 8.02
N ASP A 20 17.16 7.43 8.24
CA ASP A 20 18.20 7.34 7.22
C ASP A 20 19.01 6.04 7.37
N HIS A 21 19.39 5.47 6.23
CA HIS A 21 20.24 4.30 6.09
C HIS A 21 21.59 4.72 5.50
N SER A 22 22.67 4.32 6.15
CA SER A 22 24.03 4.57 5.67
C SER A 22 24.51 3.51 4.68
N GLY A 23 25.67 3.73 4.04
CA GLY A 23 26.24 2.82 3.05
C GLY A 23 25.64 2.94 1.65
N GLY A 24 25.82 1.91 0.83
CA GLY A 24 25.35 1.84 -0.54
C GLY A 24 23.82 1.88 -0.68
N ALA A 25 23.07 1.56 0.39
CA ALA A 25 21.62 1.70 0.42
C ALA A 25 21.15 3.14 0.08
N SER A 26 21.90 4.17 0.49
CA SER A 26 21.58 5.57 0.23
C SER A 26 22.23 6.14 -1.03
N ALA A 27 22.82 5.32 -1.89
CA ALA A 27 23.42 5.80 -3.13
C ALA A 27 22.39 6.57 -4.00
N GLY A 28 22.82 7.69 -4.59
CA GLY A 28 21.97 8.58 -5.38
C GLY A 28 20.99 9.43 -4.58
N THR A 29 21.03 9.38 -3.24
CA THR A 29 20.25 10.30 -2.40
C THR A 29 20.98 11.63 -2.21
N VAL A 30 20.23 12.72 -2.22
CA VAL A 30 20.78 14.06 -1.94
C VAL A 30 20.96 14.21 -0.43
N ALA A 31 22.17 14.55 0.01
CA ALA A 31 22.48 14.71 1.43
C ALA A 31 21.58 15.77 2.09
N GLY A 32 20.96 15.41 3.22
CA GLY A 32 20.08 16.29 3.99
C GLY A 32 18.65 16.43 3.43
N GLU A 33 18.34 15.84 2.28
CA GLU A 33 17.02 15.96 1.65
C GLU A 33 15.91 15.27 2.43
N SER A 34 16.19 14.12 3.06
CA SER A 34 15.26 13.45 3.98
C SER A 34 14.90 14.34 5.17
N ALA A 35 15.92 14.88 5.85
CA ALA A 35 15.75 15.79 6.98
C ALA A 35 15.00 17.07 6.57
N ARG A 36 15.28 17.62 5.39
CA ARG A 36 14.58 18.78 4.84
C ARG A 36 13.08 18.49 4.64
N ARG A 37 12.74 17.36 4.01
CA ARG A 37 11.34 16.93 3.81
C ARG A 37 10.62 16.69 5.14
N ALA A 38 11.26 16.00 6.09
CA ALA A 38 10.71 15.79 7.43
C ALA A 38 10.50 17.12 8.18
N GLY A 39 11.42 18.08 8.03
CA GLY A 39 11.28 19.43 8.58
C GLY A 39 10.09 20.19 8.00
N GLN A 40 9.92 20.15 6.68
CA GLN A 40 8.76 20.74 6.01
C GLN A 40 7.45 20.10 6.48
N ALA A 41 7.39 18.77 6.54
CA ALA A 41 6.21 18.04 7.01
C ALA A 41 5.80 18.44 8.44
N ARG A 42 6.76 18.58 9.37
CA ARG A 42 6.49 19.08 10.74
C ARG A 42 5.93 20.50 10.75
N ALA A 43 6.37 21.34 9.83
CA ALA A 43 5.89 22.71 9.68
C ALA A 43 4.55 22.82 8.92
N GLY A 44 3.94 21.70 8.52
CA GLY A 44 2.75 21.70 7.67
C GLY A 44 3.02 22.14 6.23
N GLN A 45 4.28 22.05 5.79
CA GLN A 45 4.76 22.47 4.47
C GLN A 45 5.17 21.25 3.63
N GLY A 46 5.30 21.46 2.32
CA GLY A 46 5.66 20.41 1.37
C GLY A 46 4.45 19.65 0.83
N ALA A 47 4.69 18.80 -0.16
CA ALA A 47 3.64 18.13 -0.93
C ALA A 47 2.77 17.21 -0.05
N LEU A 48 3.40 16.37 0.78
CA LEU A 48 2.69 15.43 1.63
C LEU A 48 1.81 16.12 2.68
N ALA A 49 2.33 17.16 3.34
CA ALA A 49 1.55 17.92 4.33
C ALA A 49 0.37 18.65 3.71
N ARG A 50 0.56 19.22 2.51
CA ARG A 50 -0.52 19.84 1.74
C ARG A 50 -1.60 18.82 1.39
N LEU A 51 -1.21 17.65 0.86
CA LEU A 51 -2.14 16.60 0.48
C LEU A 51 -2.90 16.03 1.70
N ALA A 52 -2.22 15.89 2.84
CA ALA A 52 -2.85 15.48 4.10
C ALA A 52 -3.90 16.50 4.55
N ALA A 53 -3.58 17.80 4.48
CA ALA A 53 -4.51 18.88 4.83
C ALA A 53 -5.72 18.91 3.87
N GLU A 54 -5.50 18.82 2.56
CA GLU A 54 -6.57 18.74 1.54
C GLU A 54 -7.47 17.52 1.76
N SER A 55 -6.91 16.41 2.25
CA SER A 55 -7.64 15.19 2.56
C SER A 55 -8.19 15.16 4.00
N GLY A 56 -8.09 16.24 4.78
CA GLY A 56 -8.57 16.27 6.17
C GLY A 56 -7.95 15.19 7.06
N ALA A 57 -6.66 14.91 6.86
CA ALA A 57 -5.88 13.96 7.65
C ALA A 57 -4.83 14.70 8.49
N SER A 58 -4.63 14.25 9.73
CA SER A 58 -3.52 14.74 10.56
C SER A 58 -2.19 14.12 10.12
N LEU A 59 -1.11 14.88 10.13
CA LEU A 59 0.23 14.38 9.81
C LEU A 59 1.13 14.44 11.04
N GLN A 60 1.73 13.31 11.40
CA GLN A 60 2.71 13.18 12.47
C GLN A 60 4.01 12.64 11.89
N VAL A 61 5.09 13.40 12.03
CA VAL A 61 6.44 12.94 11.69
C VAL A 61 7.00 12.15 12.88
N VAL A 62 7.57 10.99 12.59
CA VAL A 62 8.10 10.05 13.58
C VAL A 62 9.56 9.77 13.23
N ASP A 63 10.49 10.29 14.04
CA ASP A 63 11.90 9.95 13.88
C ASP A 63 12.16 8.52 14.35
N THR A 64 12.96 7.82 13.57
CA THR A 64 13.34 6.43 13.82
C THR A 64 14.86 6.31 13.94
N PRO A 65 15.38 5.26 14.60
CA PRO A 65 16.82 5.05 14.68
C PRO A 65 17.47 4.99 13.29
N ALA A 66 18.55 5.74 13.09
CA ALA A 66 19.36 5.64 11.89
C ALA A 66 19.98 4.24 11.78
N ALA A 67 20.08 3.74 10.56
CA ALA A 67 20.59 2.40 10.26
C ALA A 67 22.04 2.43 9.78
N ALA A 68 22.83 1.49 10.31
CA ALA A 68 24.19 1.20 9.87
C ALA A 68 24.22 0.61 8.44
N PRO A 69 25.38 0.61 7.75
CA PRO A 69 25.50 0.02 6.42
C PRO A 69 25.26 -1.49 6.48
N MET A 70 24.10 -1.92 5.98
CA MET A 70 23.62 -3.32 6.06
C MET A 70 24.55 -4.32 5.34
N GLU A 71 25.30 -3.86 4.35
CA GLU A 71 26.28 -4.64 3.62
C GLU A 71 27.49 -5.05 4.48
N ASP A 72 27.82 -4.25 5.49
CA ASP A 72 29.00 -4.44 6.33
C ASP A 72 28.66 -5.04 7.69
N GLN A 73 27.53 -4.66 8.28
CA GLN A 73 27.15 -5.01 9.65
C GLN A 73 25.62 -4.96 9.84
N PRO A 74 25.09 -5.43 10.99
CA PRO A 74 23.67 -5.28 11.30
C PRO A 74 23.24 -3.81 11.24
N ALA A 75 22.11 -3.54 10.56
CA ALA A 75 21.51 -2.21 10.45
C ALA A 75 21.12 -1.63 11.82
N LEU A 76 20.67 -2.47 12.74
CA LEU A 76 20.29 -2.14 14.12
C LEU A 76 20.76 -3.20 15.11
N THR A 77 20.92 -2.82 16.39
CA THR A 77 21.06 -3.79 17.47
C THR A 77 19.71 -4.43 17.83
N PRO A 78 19.70 -5.63 18.45
CA PRO A 78 18.46 -6.26 18.91
C PRO A 78 17.63 -5.38 19.85
N GLU A 79 18.28 -4.60 20.72
CA GLU A 79 17.62 -3.68 21.64
C GLU A 79 16.96 -2.52 20.89
N GLN A 80 17.60 -2.02 19.83
CA GLN A 80 17.03 -0.98 18.97
C GLN A 80 15.80 -1.49 18.22
N VAL A 81 15.85 -2.71 17.69
CA VAL A 81 14.69 -3.36 17.03
C VAL A 81 13.52 -3.48 17.99
N GLU A 82 13.78 -4.01 19.19
CA GLU A 82 12.74 -4.19 20.19
C GLU A 82 12.16 -2.85 20.69
N SER A 83 13.01 -1.83 20.85
CA SER A 83 12.58 -0.47 21.18
C SER A 83 11.72 0.15 20.06
N ALA A 84 12.12 -0.01 18.80
CA ALA A 84 11.40 0.49 17.63
C ALA A 84 10.03 -0.18 17.47
N LEU A 85 9.97 -1.52 17.62
CA LEU A 85 8.70 -2.26 17.60
C LEU A 85 7.74 -1.77 18.70
N ARG A 86 8.23 -1.62 19.93
CA ARG A 86 7.42 -1.08 21.04
C ARG A 86 7.01 0.37 20.80
N TYR A 87 7.85 1.18 20.16
CA TYR A 87 7.49 2.55 19.83
C TYR A 87 6.37 2.60 18.80
N GLY A 88 6.48 1.83 17.71
CA GLY A 88 5.43 1.70 16.70
C GLY A 88 4.11 1.22 17.31
N TRP A 89 4.16 0.21 18.18
CA TRP A 89 2.97 -0.29 18.88
C TRP A 89 2.27 0.82 19.67
N ARG A 90 3.04 1.58 20.47
CA ARG A 90 2.50 2.71 21.26
C ARG A 90 1.90 3.80 20.39
N LEU A 91 2.47 4.08 19.21
CA LEU A 91 1.91 5.07 18.27
C LEU A 91 0.51 4.65 17.80
N ALA A 92 0.31 3.36 17.52
CA ALA A 92 -0.99 2.83 17.14
C ALA A 92 -1.99 2.86 18.30
N GLU A 93 -1.56 2.56 19.53
CA GLU A 93 -2.41 2.70 20.73
C GLU A 93 -2.84 4.15 20.94
N GLN A 94 -1.91 5.09 20.89
CA GLN A 94 -2.18 6.53 21.03
C GLN A 94 -3.14 7.04 19.95
N ALA A 95 -3.01 6.56 18.72
CA ALA A 95 -3.92 6.90 17.65
C ALA A 95 -5.34 6.35 17.93
N ALA A 96 -5.44 5.08 18.31
CA ALA A 96 -6.72 4.47 18.66
C ALA A 96 -7.41 5.17 19.84
N ASP A 97 -6.65 5.52 20.89
CA ASP A 97 -7.16 6.22 22.08
C ASP A 97 -7.61 7.65 21.76
N ALA A 98 -6.99 8.28 20.75
CA ALA A 98 -7.42 9.56 20.21
C ALA A 98 -8.60 9.46 19.24
N GLY A 99 -9.19 8.27 19.05
CA GLY A 99 -10.32 8.05 18.16
C GLY A 99 -9.95 8.12 16.67
N VAL A 100 -8.68 7.90 16.32
CA VAL A 100 -8.28 7.73 14.90
C VAL A 100 -8.91 6.45 14.36
N GLN A 101 -9.49 6.53 13.17
CA GLN A 101 -10.23 5.43 12.55
C GLN A 101 -9.43 4.76 11.42
N LEU A 102 -8.42 5.45 10.88
CA LEU A 102 -7.51 4.94 9.86
C LEU A 102 -6.11 5.51 10.08
N LEU A 103 -5.10 4.65 10.04
CA LEU A 103 -3.71 5.06 9.91
C LEU A 103 -3.27 5.02 8.45
N VAL A 104 -2.44 5.97 8.05
CA VAL A 104 -1.68 5.92 6.80
C VAL A 104 -0.20 5.78 7.15
N LEU A 105 0.45 4.76 6.62
CA LEU A 105 1.90 4.59 6.77
C LEU A 105 2.61 5.27 5.60
N ALA A 106 3.48 6.21 5.96
CA ALA A 106 4.36 6.92 5.06
C ALA A 106 5.80 6.77 5.54
N ALA A 107 6.76 6.84 4.63
CA ALA A 107 8.17 6.83 4.99
C ALA A 107 8.96 7.76 4.09
N CYS A 108 9.93 8.47 4.68
CA CYS A 108 10.93 9.23 3.95
C CYS A 108 12.30 9.03 4.63
N GLY A 109 13.35 8.92 3.83
CA GLY A 109 14.68 8.71 4.35
C GLY A 109 15.64 8.30 3.25
N ALA A 110 16.92 8.57 3.46
CA ALA A 110 17.95 8.10 2.56
C ALA A 110 18.05 6.57 2.66
N GLY A 111 17.93 5.86 1.54
CA GLY A 111 18.11 4.40 1.46
C GLY A 111 16.99 3.52 2.05
N THR A 112 15.90 4.11 2.52
CA THR A 112 14.75 3.36 3.08
C THR A 112 14.13 2.39 2.07
N GLU A 113 14.07 2.79 0.80
CA GLU A 113 13.61 1.94 -0.30
C GLU A 113 14.51 0.71 -0.51
N ALA A 114 15.83 0.90 -0.42
CA ALA A 114 16.80 -0.19 -0.56
C ALA A 114 16.74 -1.16 0.63
N ALA A 115 16.57 -0.64 1.85
CA ALA A 115 16.36 -1.46 3.03
C ALA A 115 15.04 -2.25 2.98
N ALA A 116 13.95 -1.60 2.55
CA ALA A 116 12.69 -2.28 2.31
C ALA A 116 12.83 -3.39 1.26
N ALA A 117 13.53 -3.11 0.14
CA ALA A 117 13.82 -4.10 -0.88
C ALA A 117 14.67 -5.27 -0.34
N ALA A 118 15.65 -5.02 0.55
CA ALA A 118 16.44 -6.06 1.20
C ALA A 118 15.57 -6.98 2.09
N VAL A 119 14.69 -6.39 2.90
CA VAL A 119 13.72 -7.14 3.73
C VAL A 119 12.80 -8.00 2.85
N LEU A 120 12.28 -7.43 1.76
CA LEU A 120 11.40 -8.14 0.83
C LEU A 120 12.14 -9.26 0.08
N ALA A 121 13.37 -9.01 -0.38
CA ALA A 121 14.20 -10.02 -0.99
C ALA A 121 14.48 -11.20 -0.03
N ALA A 122 14.80 -10.90 1.22
CA ALA A 122 15.08 -11.93 2.23
C ALA A 122 13.84 -12.78 2.58
N THR A 123 12.66 -12.16 2.62
CA THR A 123 11.41 -12.80 3.03
C THR A 123 10.65 -13.47 1.89
N ALA A 124 10.76 -12.96 0.66
CA ALA A 124 10.11 -13.50 -0.53
C ALA A 124 11.05 -14.32 -1.44
N GLY A 125 12.36 -14.33 -1.17
CA GLY A 125 13.34 -15.06 -1.98
C GLY A 125 13.58 -14.45 -3.36
N ALA A 126 13.52 -13.12 -3.46
CA ALA A 126 13.72 -12.38 -4.70
C ALA A 126 15.16 -11.86 -4.87
N GLU A 127 15.59 -11.69 -6.11
CA GLU A 127 16.89 -11.09 -6.43
C GLU A 127 16.82 -9.55 -6.36
N PRO A 128 17.87 -8.84 -5.88
CA PRO A 128 17.82 -7.40 -5.68
C PRO A 128 17.39 -6.57 -6.91
N PRO A 129 17.87 -6.86 -8.14
CA PRO A 129 17.45 -6.14 -9.33
C PRO A 129 15.96 -6.28 -9.68
N ALA A 130 15.29 -7.31 -9.15
CA ALA A 130 13.87 -7.58 -9.40
C ALA A 130 12.95 -6.83 -8.43
N VAL A 131 13.48 -6.26 -7.33
CA VAL A 131 12.69 -5.60 -6.28
C VAL A 131 13.06 -4.14 -6.07
N LEU A 132 14.27 -3.71 -6.41
CA LEU A 132 14.69 -2.32 -6.32
C LEU A 132 14.07 -1.45 -7.42
N GLY A 133 13.52 -0.30 -7.03
CA GLY A 133 13.12 0.75 -7.97
C GLY A 133 14.35 1.36 -8.65
N ARG A 134 14.15 2.04 -9.78
CA ARG A 134 15.22 2.79 -10.45
C ARG A 134 15.52 4.05 -9.67
N VAL A 135 16.80 4.43 -9.60
CA VAL A 135 17.19 5.70 -8.98
C VAL A 135 17.03 6.80 -10.02
N ILE A 136 16.28 7.84 -9.66
CA ILE A 136 16.01 8.98 -10.53
C ILE A 136 16.72 10.21 -9.97
N THR A 137 17.46 10.92 -10.82
CA THR A 137 18.12 12.17 -10.46
C THR A 137 17.11 13.32 -10.34
N ASN A 138 17.54 14.45 -9.78
CA ASN A 138 16.72 15.67 -9.76
C ASN A 138 16.38 16.20 -11.17
N SER A 139 17.14 15.81 -12.21
CA SER A 139 16.85 16.12 -13.61
C SER A 139 15.83 15.18 -14.26
N GLY A 140 15.38 14.14 -13.54
CA GLY A 140 14.44 13.14 -14.06
C GLY A 140 15.10 12.04 -14.89
N GLU A 141 16.43 11.89 -14.81
CA GLU A 141 17.20 10.89 -15.53
C GLU A 141 17.47 9.66 -14.66
N ILE A 142 17.63 8.50 -15.27
CA ILE A 142 17.98 7.26 -14.54
C ILE A 142 19.46 7.32 -14.15
N ASP A 143 19.74 7.20 -12.86
CA ASP A 143 21.08 7.03 -12.29
C ASP A 143 21.39 5.54 -12.13
N ASP A 144 21.85 4.90 -13.20
CA ASP A 144 22.23 3.48 -13.17
C ASP A 144 23.40 3.22 -12.24
N ALA A 145 24.32 4.17 -12.04
CA ALA A 145 25.47 3.99 -11.15
C ALA A 145 25.02 3.89 -9.68
N ALA A 146 24.16 4.80 -9.23
CA ALA A 146 23.56 4.73 -7.91
C ALA A 146 22.70 3.47 -7.75
N TRP A 147 21.91 3.12 -8.76
CA TRP A 147 21.10 1.90 -8.74
C TRP A 147 21.94 0.62 -8.60
N MET A 148 23.06 0.52 -9.32
CA MET A 148 23.99 -0.61 -9.21
C MET A 148 24.63 -0.69 -7.82
N ILE A 149 24.96 0.45 -7.20
CA ILE A 149 25.50 0.50 -5.83
C ILE A 149 24.44 0.00 -4.84
N ARG A 150 23.17 0.44 -4.96
CA ARG A 150 22.07 -0.09 -4.13
C ARG A 150 21.89 -1.59 -4.31
N CYS A 151 21.93 -2.09 -5.55
CA CYS A 151 21.85 -3.52 -5.83
C CYS A 151 22.99 -4.31 -5.18
N ALA A 152 24.23 -3.80 -5.25
CA ALA A 152 25.39 -4.42 -4.64
C ALA A 152 25.26 -4.48 -3.11
N ALA A 153 24.86 -3.37 -2.47
CA ALA A 153 24.66 -3.32 -1.03
C ALA A 153 23.61 -4.34 -0.54
N VAL A 154 22.45 -4.40 -1.21
CA VAL A 154 21.39 -5.38 -0.88
C VAL A 154 21.89 -6.81 -1.08
N ARG A 155 22.57 -7.09 -2.20
CA ARG A 155 23.16 -8.42 -2.48
C ARG A 155 24.15 -8.84 -1.40
N ASP A 156 25.06 -7.95 -1.00
CA ASP A 156 26.09 -8.24 -0.01
C ASP A 156 25.48 -8.45 1.38
N ALA A 157 24.47 -7.66 1.75
CA ALA A 157 23.71 -7.84 2.99
C ALA A 157 22.96 -9.20 3.02
N LEU A 158 22.32 -9.59 1.92
CA LEU A 158 21.68 -10.91 1.79
C LEU A 158 22.69 -12.06 1.87
N HIS A 159 23.89 -11.87 1.31
CA HIS A 159 24.96 -12.85 1.40
C HIS A 159 25.46 -13.03 2.84
N ARG A 160 25.71 -11.91 3.53
CA ARG A 160 26.18 -11.85 4.92
C ARG A 160 25.20 -12.55 5.87
N THR A 161 23.90 -12.35 5.66
CA THR A 161 22.82 -12.86 6.52
C THR A 161 22.35 -14.27 6.17
N ARG A 162 22.84 -14.87 5.07
CA ARG A 162 22.39 -16.17 4.57
C ARG A 162 22.45 -17.32 5.58
N ARG A 163 23.40 -17.26 6.51
CA ARG A 163 23.68 -18.28 7.55
C ARG A 163 23.13 -17.91 8.93
N SER A 164 22.55 -16.72 9.08
CA SER A 164 21.97 -16.24 10.36
C SER A 164 20.56 -16.81 10.56
N PRO A 165 20.07 -16.86 11.82
CA PRO A 165 18.66 -17.10 12.10
C PRO A 165 17.78 -16.12 11.30
N ARG A 166 16.72 -16.64 10.67
CA ARG A 166 15.80 -15.85 9.84
C ARG A 166 14.54 -15.45 10.59
N GLY A 167 14.66 -15.19 11.90
CA GLY A 167 13.53 -14.66 12.65
C GLY A 167 13.14 -13.29 12.12
N ALA A 168 11.86 -12.95 12.18
CA ALA A 168 11.35 -11.65 11.69
C ALA A 168 12.08 -10.46 12.36
N LYS A 169 12.43 -10.57 13.64
CA LYS A 169 13.24 -9.56 14.35
C LYS A 169 14.69 -9.51 13.87
N ASP A 170 15.27 -10.65 13.49
CA ASP A 170 16.63 -10.71 12.95
C ASP A 170 16.69 -10.04 11.58
N VAL A 171 15.67 -10.24 10.74
CA VAL A 171 15.55 -9.54 9.44
C VAL A 171 15.50 -8.02 9.63
N LEU A 172 14.76 -7.53 10.64
CA LEU A 172 14.75 -6.10 10.98
C LEU A 172 16.12 -5.60 11.45
N ALA A 173 16.81 -6.38 12.29
CA ALA A 173 18.12 -6.02 12.82
C ALA A 173 19.19 -5.99 11.72
N GLU A 174 19.12 -6.93 10.79
CA GLU A 174 20.18 -7.15 9.82
C GLU A 174 20.03 -6.33 8.53
N LEU A 175 18.80 -6.16 8.04
CA LEU A 175 18.51 -5.64 6.68
C LEU A 175 17.56 -4.46 6.66
N GLY A 176 16.65 -4.40 7.64
CA GLY A 176 15.66 -3.35 7.72
C GLY A 176 16.29 -2.06 8.23
N GLY A 177 15.70 -1.51 9.29
CA GLY A 177 16.13 -0.27 9.90
C GLY A 177 15.06 0.23 10.85
N GLY A 178 15.29 1.43 11.40
CA GLY A 178 14.36 2.02 12.36
C GLY A 178 12.96 2.24 11.78
N ASP A 179 12.90 2.67 10.53
CA ASP A 179 11.69 2.90 9.75
C ASP A 179 10.84 1.63 9.59
N VAL A 180 11.42 0.54 9.08
CA VAL A 180 10.71 -0.74 8.90
C VAL A 180 10.32 -1.33 10.26
N ALA A 181 11.18 -1.22 11.28
CA ALA A 181 10.89 -1.74 12.62
C ALA A 181 9.75 -0.97 13.31
N VAL A 182 9.75 0.37 13.23
CA VAL A 182 8.64 1.19 13.76
C VAL A 182 7.36 0.94 12.97
N ALA A 183 7.41 0.89 11.64
CA ALA A 183 6.26 0.54 10.79
C ALA A 183 5.67 -0.82 11.19
N THR A 184 6.51 -1.83 11.39
CA THR A 184 6.09 -3.16 11.83
C THR A 184 5.37 -3.09 13.17
N GLY A 185 5.93 -2.34 14.13
CA GLY A 185 5.29 -2.09 15.42
C GLY A 185 3.92 -1.42 15.29
N VAL A 186 3.79 -0.42 14.40
CA VAL A 186 2.52 0.25 14.11
C VAL A 186 1.48 -0.75 13.59
N LEU A 187 1.84 -1.62 12.65
CA LEU A 187 0.92 -2.63 12.09
C LEU A 187 0.45 -3.62 13.16
N LEU A 188 1.37 -4.10 14.00
CA LEU A 188 1.04 -5.01 15.09
C LEU A 188 0.09 -4.35 16.12
N GLY A 189 0.40 -3.12 16.53
CA GLY A 189 -0.45 -2.36 17.45
C GLY A 189 -1.82 -2.02 16.84
N ALA A 190 -1.87 -1.58 15.59
CA ALA A 190 -3.10 -1.28 14.88
C ALA A 190 -3.99 -2.52 14.75
N THR A 191 -3.39 -3.67 14.45
CA THR A 191 -4.06 -4.98 14.42
C THR A 191 -4.66 -5.32 15.77
N ALA A 192 -3.91 -5.16 16.87
CA ALA A 192 -4.41 -5.40 18.22
C ALA A 192 -5.56 -4.46 18.60
N ARG A 193 -5.54 -3.21 18.10
CA ARG A 193 -6.59 -2.22 18.30
C ARG A 193 -7.73 -2.31 17.28
N ARG A 194 -7.68 -3.26 16.33
CA ARG A 194 -8.67 -3.42 15.26
C ARG A 194 -8.86 -2.12 14.46
N MET A 195 -7.75 -1.48 14.13
CA MET A 195 -7.68 -0.24 13.36
C MET A 195 -7.05 -0.53 11.99
N PRO A 196 -7.72 -0.20 10.87
CA PRO A 196 -7.15 -0.39 9.54
C PRO A 196 -5.95 0.53 9.33
N VAL A 197 -5.01 0.06 8.51
CA VAL A 197 -3.82 0.79 8.07
C VAL A 197 -3.76 0.77 6.56
N LEU A 198 -3.70 1.95 5.96
CA LEU A 198 -3.45 2.12 4.53
C LEU A 198 -1.94 2.17 4.30
N LEU A 199 -1.43 1.16 3.62
CA LEU A 199 -0.03 1.02 3.24
C LEU A 199 0.25 1.78 1.96
N ASP A 200 1.43 2.38 1.91
CA ASP A 200 2.01 2.96 0.70
C ASP A 200 3.52 2.71 0.68
N GLY A 201 4.03 2.55 -0.53
CA GLY A 201 5.45 2.42 -0.83
C GLY A 201 6.14 1.19 -0.22
N PRO A 202 7.43 1.00 -0.53
CA PRO A 202 8.16 -0.21 -0.15
C PRO A 202 8.25 -0.43 1.36
N VAL A 203 8.41 0.62 2.16
CA VAL A 203 8.56 0.51 3.63
C VAL A 203 7.30 -0.05 4.28
N GLY A 204 6.11 0.43 3.88
CA GLY A 204 4.84 -0.09 4.40
C GLY A 204 4.65 -1.58 4.08
N LEU A 205 5.03 -1.99 2.88
CA LEU A 205 4.92 -3.37 2.42
C LEU A 205 5.97 -4.30 3.06
N ALA A 206 7.21 -3.81 3.24
CA ALA A 206 8.24 -4.53 3.99
C ALA A 206 7.80 -4.76 5.45
N ALA A 207 7.23 -3.73 6.09
CA ALA A 207 6.63 -3.88 7.42
C ALA A 207 5.45 -4.86 7.42
N GLY A 208 4.62 -4.86 6.37
CA GLY A 208 3.55 -5.83 6.16
C GLY A 208 4.09 -7.27 6.18
N MET A 209 5.14 -7.54 5.42
CA MET A 209 5.80 -8.85 5.35
C MET A 209 6.38 -9.31 6.69
N VAL A 210 7.07 -8.42 7.41
CA VAL A 210 7.60 -8.73 8.74
C VAL A 210 6.47 -8.93 9.76
N SER A 211 5.42 -8.11 9.69
CA SER A 211 4.26 -8.23 10.58
C SER A 211 3.49 -9.53 10.37
N ARG A 212 3.40 -10.03 9.13
CA ARG A 212 2.83 -11.35 8.80
C ARG A 212 3.57 -12.47 9.53
N ASP A 213 4.90 -12.40 9.55
CA ASP A 213 5.74 -13.43 10.16
C ASP A 213 5.69 -13.38 11.70
N LEU A 214 5.44 -12.19 12.28
CA LEU A 214 5.25 -12.01 13.73
C LEU A 214 3.81 -12.32 14.19
N ALA A 215 2.81 -11.92 13.41
CA ALA A 215 1.39 -12.07 13.70
C ALA A 215 0.59 -12.14 12.39
N GLY A 216 0.32 -13.36 11.91
CA GLY A 216 -0.31 -13.59 10.59
C GLY A 216 -1.66 -12.92 10.35
N GLN A 217 -2.36 -12.47 11.40
CA GLN A 217 -3.62 -11.73 11.29
C GLN A 217 -3.44 -10.25 10.87
N ALA A 218 -2.22 -9.71 10.92
CA ALA A 218 -1.97 -8.30 10.64
C ALA A 218 -2.37 -7.88 9.22
N ARG A 219 -2.22 -8.78 8.24
CA ARG A 219 -2.59 -8.52 6.84
C ARG A 219 -4.06 -8.15 6.67
N HIS A 220 -4.96 -8.66 7.52
CA HIS A 220 -6.40 -8.37 7.43
C HIS A 220 -6.76 -6.95 7.87
N TRP A 221 -5.82 -6.24 8.49
CA TRP A 221 -5.94 -4.83 8.87
C TRP A 221 -5.20 -3.91 7.91
N CYS A 222 -4.58 -4.44 6.87
CA CYS A 222 -3.83 -3.67 5.89
C CYS A 222 -4.65 -3.49 4.61
N LEU A 223 -4.63 -2.29 4.07
CA LEU A 223 -5.14 -1.94 2.75
C LEU A 223 -3.96 -1.41 1.92
N LEU A 224 -3.94 -1.69 0.62
CA LEU A 224 -2.96 -1.13 -0.29
C LEU A 224 -3.64 -0.12 -1.20
N ALA A 225 -3.19 1.13 -1.20
CA ALA A 225 -3.79 2.16 -2.04
C ALA A 225 -3.50 1.91 -3.53
N ASP A 226 -2.21 1.83 -3.87
CA ASP A 226 -1.71 1.66 -5.23
C ASP A 226 -0.31 1.04 -5.14
N HIS A 227 0.12 0.29 -6.15
CA HIS A 227 1.49 -0.21 -6.18
C HIS A 227 2.47 0.70 -6.93
N GLY A 228 2.01 1.77 -7.59
CA GLY A 228 2.81 2.81 -8.25
C GLY A 228 3.72 2.30 -9.38
N GLY A 229 3.42 1.11 -9.92
CA GLY A 229 4.36 0.35 -10.76
C GLY A 229 5.64 -0.15 -10.05
N HIS A 230 5.81 0.09 -8.74
CA HIS A 230 7.04 -0.24 -8.01
C HIS A 230 7.20 -1.77 -7.81
N PRO A 231 8.35 -2.36 -8.19
CA PRO A 231 8.55 -3.81 -8.19
C PRO A 231 8.43 -4.45 -6.80
N ALA A 232 9.10 -3.90 -5.78
CA ALA A 232 8.96 -4.35 -4.40
C ALA A 232 7.51 -4.35 -3.89
N VAL A 233 6.75 -3.28 -4.18
CA VAL A 233 5.37 -3.13 -3.69
C VAL A 233 4.48 -4.19 -4.32
N ARG A 234 4.60 -4.43 -5.63
CA ARG A 234 3.85 -5.47 -6.34
C ARG A 234 4.13 -6.86 -5.79
N LEU A 235 5.40 -7.23 -5.67
CA LEU A 235 5.80 -8.53 -5.11
C LEU A 235 5.23 -8.74 -3.70
N ALA A 236 5.36 -7.73 -2.84
CA ALA A 236 4.88 -7.82 -1.48
C ALA A 236 3.34 -7.89 -1.40
N ALA A 237 2.65 -7.13 -2.27
CA ALA A 237 1.19 -7.17 -2.37
C ALA A 237 0.69 -8.57 -2.73
N ASP A 238 1.31 -9.20 -3.74
CA ASP A 238 0.99 -10.57 -4.16
C ASP A 238 1.20 -11.57 -3.02
N VAL A 239 2.32 -11.46 -2.30
CA VAL A 239 2.66 -12.36 -1.19
C VAL A 239 1.76 -12.15 0.04
N LEU A 240 1.32 -10.92 0.29
CA LEU A 240 0.40 -10.59 1.38
C LEU A 240 -1.07 -10.84 1.01
N GLY A 241 -1.37 -11.09 -0.27
CA GLY A 241 -2.74 -11.19 -0.79
C GLY A 241 -3.49 -9.84 -0.72
N LEU A 242 -2.78 -8.73 -0.89
CA LEU A 242 -3.36 -7.39 -0.90
C LEU A 242 -3.63 -6.96 -2.33
N THR A 243 -4.90 -6.85 -2.70
CA THR A 243 -5.28 -6.23 -3.98
C THR A 243 -5.19 -4.69 -3.83
N PRO A 244 -4.40 -4.00 -4.68
CA PRO A 244 -4.40 -2.55 -4.70
C PRO A 244 -5.80 -2.00 -4.97
N LEU A 245 -6.16 -0.92 -4.29
CA LEU A 245 -7.44 -0.25 -4.48
C LEU A 245 -7.52 0.50 -5.81
N LEU A 246 -6.37 0.98 -6.30
CA LEU A 246 -6.20 1.76 -7.50
C LEU A 246 -5.01 1.24 -8.33
N ASP A 247 -4.99 1.61 -9.61
CA ASP A 247 -3.86 1.44 -10.53
C ASP A 247 -3.64 2.75 -11.32
N LEU A 248 -3.30 3.81 -10.60
CA LEU A 248 -2.97 5.14 -11.12
C LEU A 248 -1.58 5.16 -11.77
N ARG A 249 -0.73 4.18 -11.45
CA ARG A 249 0.66 4.07 -11.93
C ARG A 249 1.48 5.33 -11.62
N LEU A 250 1.20 5.95 -10.48
CA LEU A 250 1.91 7.12 -10.00
C LEU A 250 2.97 6.70 -8.98
N ASP A 251 4.22 7.07 -9.24
CA ASP A 251 5.34 6.85 -8.31
C ASP A 251 5.52 8.06 -7.39
N LEU A 252 4.43 8.46 -6.71
CA LEU A 252 4.46 9.62 -5.79
C LEU A 252 5.18 9.28 -4.48
N GLY A 253 5.07 8.01 -4.05
CA GLY A 253 5.69 7.50 -2.83
C GLY A 253 5.20 8.19 -1.54
N GLU A 254 5.90 7.91 -0.43
CA GLU A 254 5.80 8.64 0.84
C GLU A 254 4.39 8.78 1.47
N GLY A 255 3.43 7.89 1.17
CA GLY A 255 2.05 8.01 1.65
C GLY A 255 1.13 8.86 0.78
N ALA A 256 1.64 9.43 -0.31
CA ALA A 256 0.86 10.25 -1.21
C ALA A 256 -0.21 9.44 -1.96
N ASN A 257 0.11 8.22 -2.42
CA ASN A 257 -0.87 7.36 -3.10
C ASN A 257 -2.02 6.99 -2.15
N ALA A 258 -1.69 6.73 -0.88
CA ALA A 258 -2.68 6.49 0.17
C ALA A 258 -3.60 7.69 0.42
N LEU A 259 -3.06 8.91 0.42
CA LEU A 259 -3.87 10.11 0.60
C LEU A 259 -4.75 10.41 -0.62
N VAL A 260 -4.26 10.17 -1.85
CA VAL A 260 -5.07 10.33 -3.07
C VAL A 260 -6.25 9.35 -3.09
N ALA A 261 -6.09 8.14 -2.55
CA ALA A 261 -7.18 7.17 -2.44
C ALA A 261 -8.21 7.50 -1.36
N LEU A 262 -7.86 8.32 -0.37
CA LEU A 262 -8.68 8.54 0.83
C LEU A 262 -10.06 9.18 0.54
N PRO A 263 -10.20 10.22 -0.30
CA PRO A 263 -11.51 10.77 -0.65
C PRO A 263 -12.44 9.74 -1.29
N LEU A 264 -11.92 8.89 -2.18
CA LEU A 264 -12.68 7.82 -2.81
C LEU A 264 -13.21 6.83 -1.77
N LEU A 265 -12.34 6.37 -0.86
CA LEU A 265 -12.72 5.45 0.20
C LEU A 265 -13.79 6.04 1.12
N ARG A 266 -13.69 7.32 1.48
CA ARG A 266 -14.71 8.01 2.28
C ARG A 266 -16.05 8.07 1.56
N SER A 267 -16.06 8.34 0.25
CA SER A 267 -17.28 8.34 -0.55
C SER A 267 -17.91 6.95 -0.61
N VAL A 268 -17.12 5.89 -0.82
CA VAL A 268 -17.60 4.50 -0.80
C VAL A 268 -18.20 4.14 0.56
N LEU A 269 -17.52 4.47 1.66
CA LEU A 269 -18.04 4.21 3.01
C LEU A 269 -19.32 5.00 3.31
N SER A 270 -19.40 6.24 2.85
CA SER A 270 -20.60 7.07 3.01
C SER A 270 -21.79 6.49 2.25
N LEU A 271 -21.55 6.04 1.01
CA LEU A 271 -22.56 5.41 0.18
C LEU A 271 -23.03 4.08 0.77
N ALA A 272 -22.10 3.23 1.20
CA ALA A 272 -22.40 1.94 1.83
C ALA A 272 -23.14 2.09 3.16
N ALA A 273 -22.97 3.22 3.86
CA ALA A 273 -23.71 3.53 5.08
C ALA A 273 -25.17 3.96 4.81
N ALA A 274 -25.41 4.60 3.66
CA ALA A 274 -26.70 5.20 3.32
C ALA A 274 -27.61 4.27 2.51
N LEU A 275 -27.05 3.32 1.77
CA LEU A 275 -27.81 2.41 0.92
C LEU A 275 -28.30 1.18 1.69
N PRO A 276 -29.53 0.70 1.42
CA PRO A 276 -29.98 -0.59 1.91
C PRO A 276 -29.15 -1.71 1.28
N VAL A 277 -29.00 -2.83 2.01
CA VAL A 277 -28.42 -4.04 1.44
C VAL A 277 -29.30 -4.50 0.28
N HIS A 278 -28.70 -4.75 -0.88
CA HIS A 278 -29.45 -5.23 -2.04
C HIS A 278 -30.18 -6.54 -1.68
N PRO A 279 -31.47 -6.71 -2.04
CA PRO A 279 -32.25 -7.89 -1.65
C PRO A 279 -31.58 -9.23 -2.01
N SER A 280 -30.83 -9.28 -3.13
CA SER A 280 -30.09 -10.49 -3.53
C SER A 280 -28.87 -10.82 -2.65
N LEU A 281 -28.44 -9.89 -1.79
CA LEU A 281 -27.35 -10.06 -0.81
C LEU A 281 -27.88 -10.17 0.62
N ALA A 282 -29.14 -9.80 0.85
CA ALA A 282 -29.87 -10.14 2.05
C ALA A 282 -30.26 -11.61 1.94
N GLY A 283 -29.32 -12.51 2.27
CA GLY A 283 -29.57 -13.95 2.22
C GLY A 283 -30.88 -14.33 2.91
N ASP A 284 -31.59 -15.31 2.36
CA ASP A 284 -32.96 -15.75 2.70
C ASP A 284 -33.27 -15.66 4.20
N GLY A 285 -33.66 -14.47 4.64
CA GLY A 285 -34.25 -14.23 5.94
C GLY A 285 -35.73 -14.53 5.80
N GLU A 286 -36.22 -15.49 6.59
CA GLU A 286 -37.61 -15.97 6.60
C GLU A 286 -38.64 -14.87 6.28
N PRO A 287 -39.56 -15.08 5.32
CA PRO A 287 -40.66 -14.15 5.10
C PRO A 287 -41.71 -14.35 6.20
N GLY A 288 -41.52 -13.66 7.32
CA GLY A 288 -42.48 -13.56 8.40
C GLY A 288 -43.29 -12.27 8.31
N GLN A 289 -44.54 -12.42 7.87
CA GLN A 289 -45.71 -11.53 8.06
C GLN A 289 -46.02 -10.52 6.95
N GLY A 290 -46.96 -10.94 6.08
CA GLY A 290 -48.20 -10.20 5.90
C GLY A 290 -48.22 -9.18 4.77
N THR A 291 -48.18 -9.65 3.52
CA THR A 291 -48.82 -8.93 2.42
C THR A 291 -49.93 -9.83 1.89
N GLU A 292 -51.18 -9.42 2.10
CA GLU A 292 -52.35 -10.07 1.52
C GLU A 292 -52.20 -10.08 0.00
N GLU A 293 -52.21 -11.28 -0.59
CA GLU A 293 -52.34 -11.46 -2.04
C GLU A 293 -53.70 -10.91 -2.49
N PRO A 294 -53.77 -10.03 -3.51
CA PRO A 294 -55.04 -9.72 -4.14
C PRO A 294 -55.49 -10.92 -4.99
N GLU A 295 -56.78 -11.24 -4.87
CA GLU A 295 -57.46 -12.33 -5.59
C GLU A 295 -57.15 -12.36 -7.09
N ASP A 296 -56.85 -13.57 -7.57
CA ASP A 296 -56.72 -13.94 -8.98
C ASP A 296 -57.97 -13.54 -9.78
N THR A 297 -57.80 -12.60 -10.69
CA THR A 297 -58.70 -12.42 -11.83
C THR A 297 -57.93 -12.77 -13.09
N GLU A 298 -58.23 -13.95 -13.66
CA GLU A 298 -57.68 -14.41 -14.94
C GLU A 298 -58.00 -13.40 -16.07
N PRO A 299 -57.01 -12.88 -16.81
CA PRO A 299 -57.25 -12.22 -18.08
C PRO A 299 -57.24 -13.25 -19.23
N GLU A 300 -58.24 -13.15 -20.11
CA GLU A 300 -58.40 -13.96 -21.32
C GLU A 300 -57.16 -13.97 -22.22
N ASP A 301 -56.76 -15.17 -22.65
CA ASP A 301 -55.74 -15.44 -23.67
C ASP A 301 -56.02 -14.68 -24.98
N THR A 302 -55.13 -13.76 -25.35
CA THR A 302 -54.95 -13.34 -26.74
C THR A 302 -53.46 -13.15 -27.02
N GLU A 303 -52.81 -14.20 -27.53
CA GLU A 303 -51.47 -14.12 -28.11
C GLU A 303 -51.51 -13.29 -29.41
N PRO A 304 -50.62 -12.28 -29.59
CA PRO A 304 -50.45 -11.63 -30.88
C PRO A 304 -49.52 -12.45 -31.79
N ASP A 305 -50.05 -12.80 -32.97
CA ASP A 305 -49.36 -13.48 -34.07
C ASP A 305 -48.20 -12.62 -34.61
N TYR A 306 -46.95 -13.04 -34.35
CA TYR A 306 -45.75 -12.39 -34.85
C TYR A 306 -45.21 -13.15 -36.07
N THR A 307 -45.28 -12.53 -37.24
CA THR A 307 -44.73 -13.05 -38.50
C THR A 307 -43.38 -12.38 -38.80
N GLU A 308 -42.32 -13.19 -38.92
CA GLU A 308 -40.95 -12.74 -39.22
C GLU A 308 -40.80 -12.39 -40.71
N PRO A 309 -40.28 -11.20 -41.10
CA PRO A 309 -40.12 -10.83 -42.51
C PRO A 309 -38.79 -11.37 -43.10
N GLU A 310 -38.89 -12.08 -44.23
CA GLU A 310 -37.73 -12.60 -44.98
C GLU A 310 -36.86 -11.49 -45.60
N PRO A 311 -35.52 -11.61 -45.59
CA PRO A 311 -34.62 -10.64 -46.21
C PRO A 311 -34.45 -10.86 -47.73
N ALA A 312 -34.64 -9.79 -48.50
CA ALA A 312 -34.48 -9.77 -49.95
C ALA A 312 -33.02 -9.55 -50.40
N GLY A 313 -32.44 -10.57 -51.02
CA GLY A 313 -31.51 -10.42 -52.16
C GLY A 313 -30.00 -10.28 -51.87
N PRO A 314 -29.14 -10.60 -52.86
CA PRO A 314 -27.80 -11.13 -52.62
C PRO A 314 -26.66 -10.19 -53.02
N GLY A 315 -25.49 -10.32 -52.38
CA GLY A 315 -24.25 -9.70 -52.86
C GLY A 315 -22.99 -10.18 -52.13
N PRO A 316 -21.81 -10.21 -52.80
CA PRO A 316 -20.81 -11.24 -52.55
C PRO A 316 -19.42 -10.75 -52.08
N ALA A 317 -18.59 -11.73 -51.73
CA ALA A 317 -17.13 -11.87 -51.92
C ALA A 317 -16.10 -10.97 -51.19
N THR A 318 -15.25 -11.70 -50.45
CA THR A 318 -13.83 -11.57 -50.07
C THR A 318 -12.94 -10.45 -50.64
N THR A 319 -12.03 -9.97 -49.78
CA THR A 319 -10.54 -9.78 -49.86
C THR A 319 -10.19 -8.53 -49.03
N GLY A 320 -9.21 -8.50 -48.13
CA GLY A 320 -7.75 -8.60 -48.30
C GLY A 320 -7.09 -7.60 -47.33
N ALA A 321 -5.82 -7.81 -47.00
CA ALA A 321 -5.03 -7.12 -45.96
C ALA A 321 -4.86 -5.60 -46.16
N ASP A 322 -4.54 -4.81 -45.12
CA ASP A 322 -3.17 -4.54 -44.61
C ASP A 322 -3.15 -3.37 -43.58
N GLU A 323 -1.99 -3.23 -42.92
CA GLU A 323 -1.42 -2.06 -42.23
C GLU A 323 -1.71 -1.73 -40.75
N GLN A 324 -0.60 -1.74 -39.99
CA GLN A 324 -0.38 -1.13 -38.66
C GLN A 324 -0.49 0.40 -38.72
N PRO A 325 -0.60 1.06 -37.55
CA PRO A 325 0.56 1.85 -37.16
C PRO A 325 0.94 1.75 -35.67
N ALA A 326 2.25 1.80 -35.45
CA ALA A 326 2.87 2.12 -34.17
C ALA A 326 2.59 3.59 -33.78
N THR A 327 2.22 3.83 -32.53
CA THR A 327 2.45 5.14 -31.89
C THR A 327 2.77 4.94 -30.40
N GLY A 328 3.94 5.43 -30.00
CA GLY A 328 4.37 5.48 -28.61
C GLY A 328 3.70 6.62 -27.86
N TRP A 329 3.59 6.47 -26.54
CA TRP A 329 3.17 7.54 -25.65
C TRP A 329 4.09 7.60 -24.43
N ARG A 330 4.72 8.78 -24.27
CA ARG A 330 5.24 9.33 -23.03
C ARG A 330 4.15 10.21 -22.41
N ALA A 331 4.06 10.22 -21.09
CA ALA A 331 3.67 11.35 -20.23
C ALA A 331 4.12 10.98 -18.81
N GLY A 332 4.72 11.85 -17.99
CA GLY A 332 4.58 13.30 -17.92
C GLY A 332 4.04 13.63 -16.55
#